data_AF-A0A4V2Z5R5-F1
#
_entry.id   AF-A0A4V2Z5R5-F1
#
_cell.length_a   1.000
_cell.length_b   1.000
_cell.length_c   1.000
_cell.angle_alpha   90.00
_cell.angle_beta   90.00
_cell.angle_gamma   90.00
#
_symmetry.space_group_name_H-M   'P 1'
#
loop_
_entity.id
_entity.type
_entity.pdbx_description
1 polymer ?
#
loop_
_entity_poly.entity_id
_entity_poly.type
_entity_poly.pdbx_seq_one_letter_code
_entity_poly.pdbx_strand_id
1 'polypeptide(L)'
;MNAVTGPSFDKPSTARMYNYYLGGKSCFEVDRVAAEGVLQSARDTMDIARESFLFAGRAAAWAAKTHGIGQMLDSNVGIVGVRTEVRSAA
;
A
#
# COMPACT_ATOMS: atom_id res chain seq x y z
N MET A 1 24.93 23.46 0.26
CA MET A 1 24.65 22.07 -0.15
C MET A 1 23.93 21.40 1.03
N ASN A 2 22.64 21.10 0.91
CA ASN A 2 21.92 20.42 1.98
C ASN A 2 22.32 18.94 1.96
N ALA A 3 22.85 18.44 3.07
CA ALA A 3 23.11 17.01 3.21
C ALA A 3 21.79 16.27 3.05
N VAL A 4 21.68 15.43 2.02
CA VAL A 4 20.58 14.48 1.90
C VAL A 4 20.82 13.42 2.97
N THR A 5 20.22 13.60 4.13
CA THR A 5 20.18 12.56 5.17
C THR A 5 19.29 11.43 4.70
N GLY A 6 19.65 10.19 5.08
CA GLY A 6 18.89 9.00 4.77
C GLY A 6 17.46 9.04 5.34
N PRO A 7 16.61 8.07 4.97
CA PRO A 7 15.23 8.02 5.44
C PRO A 7 15.15 8.01 6.98
N SER A 8 14.25 8.84 7.52
CA SER A 8 13.92 8.89 8.95
C SER A 8 13.00 7.72 9.31
N PHE A 9 13.34 7.05 10.42
CA PHE A 9 12.59 5.91 10.98
C PHE A 9 11.94 6.23 12.32
N ASP A 10 12.16 7.44 12.83
CA ASP A 10 11.55 8.02 14.02
C ASP A 10 10.26 8.81 13.71
N LYS A 11 9.96 9.04 12.43
CA LYS A 11 8.72 9.68 11.97
C LYS A 11 7.86 8.70 11.19
N PRO A 12 6.53 8.71 11.35
CA PRO A 12 5.64 7.85 10.59
C PRO A 12 5.74 8.13 9.08
N SER A 13 5.65 7.07 8.28
CA SER A 13 5.61 7.14 6.82
C SER A 13 4.29 6.58 6.31
N THR A 14 3.64 7.30 5.40
CA THR A 14 2.40 6.86 4.76
C THR A 14 2.55 5.51 4.06
N ALA A 15 3.69 5.24 3.40
CA ALA A 15 3.93 3.96 2.75
C ALA A 15 4.04 2.78 3.74
N ARG A 16 4.65 3.02 4.92
CA ARG A 16 4.78 2.00 5.98
C ARG A 16 3.46 1.80 6.73
N MET A 17 2.70 2.87 6.96
CA MET A 17 1.34 2.79 7.48
C MET A 17 0.42 2.04 6.52
N TYR A 18 0.51 2.30 5.21
CA TYR A 18 -0.26 1.57 4.21
C TYR A 18 0.10 0.07 4.20
N ASN A 19 1.38 -0.27 4.33
CA ASN A 19 1.81 -1.66 4.51
C ASN A 19 1.16 -2.30 5.75
N TYR A 20 1.07 -1.56 6.86
CA TYR A 20 0.39 -2.02 8.08
C TYR A 20 -1.10 -2.28 7.84
N TYR A 21 -1.82 -1.37 7.17
CA TYR A 21 -3.25 -1.57 6.84
C TYR A 21 -3.51 -2.80 5.97
N LEU A 22 -2.55 -3.14 5.10
CA LEU A 22 -2.61 -4.36 4.29
C LEU A 22 -2.28 -5.65 5.08
N GLY A 23 -1.90 -5.54 6.36
CA GLY A 23 -1.47 -6.66 7.20
C GLY A 23 0.02 -7.03 7.06
N GLY A 24 0.82 -6.14 6.49
CA GLY A 24 2.26 -6.31 6.32
C GLY A 24 3.07 -5.98 7.57
N LYS A 25 4.34 -6.39 7.56
CA LYS A 25 5.28 -6.22 8.68
C LYS A 25 6.37 -5.19 8.41
N SER A 26 6.36 -4.56 7.23
CA SER A 26 7.36 -3.56 6.81
C SER A 26 7.01 -2.18 7.36
N CYS A 27 6.86 -2.11 8.67
CA CYS A 27 6.53 -0.92 9.43
C CYS A 27 7.31 -0.91 10.76
N PHE A 28 7.71 0.28 11.21
CA PHE A 28 8.28 0.50 12.54
C PHE A 28 7.18 0.85 13.53
N GLU A 29 7.53 0.91 14.82
CA GLU A 29 6.57 1.20 15.88
C GLU A 29 5.88 2.55 15.71
N VAL A 30 6.63 3.57 15.30
CA VAL A 30 6.09 4.92 15.03
C VAL A 30 5.02 4.91 13.94
N ASP A 31 5.10 3.99 12.98
CA ASP A 31 4.10 3.85 11.93
C ASP A 31 2.84 3.15 12.46
N ARG A 32 3.01 2.11 13.30
CA ARG A 32 1.87 1.38 13.90
C ARG A 32 1.06 2.28 14.81
N VAL A 33 1.72 3.04 15.69
CA VAL A 33 1.05 3.98 16.60
C VAL A 33 0.25 5.01 15.81
N ALA A 34 0.85 5.58 14.76
CA ALA A 34 0.15 6.52 13.89
C ALA A 34 -1.02 5.86 13.15
N ALA A 35 -0.84 4.64 12.63
CA ALA A 35 -1.86 3.88 11.93
C ALA A 35 -3.05 3.52 12.83
N GLU A 36 -2.80 3.08 14.06
CA GLU A 36 -3.84 2.82 15.06
C GLU A 36 -4.64 4.08 15.41
N GLY A 37 -3.99 5.25 15.50
CA GLY A 37 -4.68 6.53 15.67
C GLY A 37 -5.66 6.84 14.52
N VAL A 38 -5.29 6.49 13.28
CA VAL A 38 -6.20 6.59 12.12
C VAL A 38 -7.36 5.60 12.25
N LEU A 39 -7.08 4.34 12.62
CA LEU A 39 -8.10 3.30 12.75
C LEU A 39 -9.14 3.58 13.84
N GLN A 40 -8.77 4.32 14.88
CA GLN A 40 -9.71 4.81 15.89
C GLN A 40 -10.73 5.80 15.31
N SER A 41 -10.33 6.60 14.31
CA SER A 41 -11.17 7.63 13.68
C SER A 41 -11.89 7.12 12.43
N ALA A 42 -11.27 6.21 11.69
CA ALA A 42 -11.75 5.64 10.42
C ALA A 42 -11.55 4.12 10.43
N ARG A 43 -12.52 3.40 10.99
CA ARG A 43 -12.43 1.96 11.26
C ARG A 43 -12.35 1.10 9.99
N ASP A 44 -12.83 1.61 8.87
CA ASP A 44 -12.87 0.98 7.55
C ASP A 44 -11.56 1.14 6.74
N THR A 45 -10.58 1.88 7.26
CA THR A 45 -9.31 2.16 6.56
C THR A 45 -8.59 0.90 6.07
N MET A 46 -8.61 -0.19 6.85
CA MET A 46 -7.98 -1.46 6.42
C MET A 46 -8.65 -2.06 5.19
N ASP A 47 -9.98 -2.03 5.12
CA ASP A 47 -10.73 -2.57 3.99
C ASP A 47 -10.59 -1.66 2.76
N ILE A 48 -10.60 -0.34 2.97
CA ILE A 48 -10.31 0.65 1.93
C ILE A 48 -8.91 0.43 1.34
N ALA A 49 -7.89 0.22 2.17
CA ALA A 49 -6.52 -0.04 1.71
C ALA A 49 -6.44 -1.33 0.88
N ARG A 50 -7.09 -2.41 1.34
CA ARG A 50 -7.14 -3.68 0.60
C ARG A 50 -7.83 -3.52 -0.75
N GLU A 51 -9.01 -2.90 -0.78
CA GLU A 51 -9.75 -2.73 -2.04
C GLU A 51 -9.04 -1.77 -2.99
N SER A 52 -8.40 -0.72 -2.50
CA SER A 52 -7.59 0.17 -3.33
C SER A 52 -6.43 -0.58 -3.99
N PHE A 53 -5.74 -1.45 -3.23
CA PHE A 53 -4.67 -2.30 -3.76
C PHE A 53 -5.19 -3.28 -4.83
N LEU A 54 -6.30 -3.97 -4.56
CA LEU A 54 -6.88 -4.92 -5.51
C LEU A 54 -7.43 -4.22 -6.76
N PHE A 55 -8.00 -3.03 -6.60
CA PHE A 55 -8.51 -2.23 -7.70
C PHE A 55 -7.41 -1.86 -8.69
N ALA A 56 -6.24 -1.42 -8.22
CA ALA A 56 -5.12 -1.10 -9.10
C ALA A 56 -4.74 -2.29 -10.00
N GLY A 57 -4.66 -3.50 -9.41
CA GLY A 57 -4.41 -4.73 -10.16
C GLY A 57 -5.52 -5.05 -11.19
N ARG A 58 -6.80 -4.91 -10.80
CA ARG A 58 -7.94 -5.12 -11.71
C ARG A 58 -7.95 -4.11 -12.86
N ALA A 59 -7.68 -2.84 -12.57
CA ALA A 59 -7.64 -1.77 -13.55
C ALA A 59 -6.50 -1.97 -14.57
N ALA A 60 -5.30 -2.31 -14.08
CA ALA A 60 -4.16 -2.63 -14.96
C ALA A 60 -4.45 -3.86 -15.85
N ALA A 61 -5.05 -4.91 -15.28
CA ALA A 61 -5.44 -6.10 -16.04
C ALA A 61 -6.51 -5.79 -17.10
N TRP A 62 -7.49 -4.95 -16.76
CA TRP A 62 -8.50 -4.50 -17.71
C TRP A 62 -7.89 -3.67 -18.85
N ALA A 63 -6.99 -2.74 -18.54
CA ALA A 63 -6.28 -1.93 -19.53
C ALA A 63 -5.45 -2.79 -20.50
N ALA A 64 -4.72 -3.78 -19.96
CA ALA A 64 -3.94 -4.71 -20.77
C ALA A 64 -4.83 -5.57 -21.69
N LYS A 65 -5.91 -6.16 -21.14
CA LYS A 65 -6.79 -7.08 -21.88
C LYS A 65 -7.69 -6.37 -22.88
N THR A 66 -8.23 -5.21 -22.53
CA THR A 66 -9.26 -4.52 -23.32
C THR A 66 -8.66 -3.58 -24.34
N HIS A 67 -7.53 -2.93 -24.01
CA HIS A 67 -6.92 -1.89 -24.84
C HIS A 67 -5.54 -2.26 -25.36
N GLY A 68 -5.02 -3.45 -25.04
CA GLY A 68 -3.71 -3.90 -25.52
C GLY A 68 -2.53 -3.10 -24.98
N ILE A 69 -2.70 -2.41 -23.85
CA ILE A 69 -1.63 -1.62 -23.23
C ILE A 69 -0.56 -2.58 -22.70
N GLY A 70 0.66 -2.48 -23.24
CA GLY A 70 1.80 -3.34 -22.89
C GLY A 70 2.84 -2.69 -21.97
N GLN A 71 2.68 -1.41 -21.63
CA GLN A 71 3.56 -0.69 -20.73
C GLN A 71 2.74 0.06 -19.68
N MET A 72 3.15 -0.06 -18.42
CA MET A 72 2.50 0.58 -17.29
C MET A 72 3.57 1.27 -16.43
N LEU A 73 3.24 2.44 -15.91
CA LEU A 73 4.06 3.16 -14.94
C LEU A 73 3.22 3.32 -13.66
N ASP A 74 3.69 2.71 -12.57
CA ASP A 74 3.14 2.93 -11.24
C ASP A 74 4.04 3.90 -10.46
N SER A 75 3.49 5.05 -10.11
CA SER A 75 4.18 6.07 -9.32
C SER A 75 3.63 6.02 -7.90
N ASN A 76 4.53 5.82 -6.92
CA ASN A 76 4.18 5.60 -5.51
C ASN A 76 3.58 4.22 -5.22
N VAL A 77 4.12 3.16 -5.83
CA VAL A 77 3.76 1.74 -5.59
C VAL A 77 3.74 1.33 -4.10
N GLY A 78 4.42 2.10 -3.24
CA GLY A 78 4.47 1.87 -1.80
C GLY A 78 5.39 0.71 -1.42
N ILE A 79 5.16 0.13 -0.24
CA ILE A 79 5.91 -1.03 0.24
C ILE A 79 5.03 -2.26 0.11
N VAL A 80 5.32 -3.07 -0.89
CA VAL A 80 4.69 -4.36 -1.14
C VAL A 80 5.50 -5.50 -0.50
N GLY A 81 4.81 -6.45 0.10
CA GLY A 81 5.40 -7.59 0.85
C GLY A 81 4.39 -8.46 1.57
N VAL A 82 3.11 -8.22 1.32
CA VAL A 82 1.98 -9.00 1.80
C VAL A 82 1.64 -10.04 0.76
N ARG A 83 1.49 -11.30 1.20
CA ARG A 83 1.04 -12.39 0.33
C ARG A 83 -0.45 -12.21 0.08
N THR A 84 -0.79 -11.69 -1.09
CA THR A 84 -2.17 -11.74 -1.58
C THR A 84 -2.43 -13.17 -2.05
N GLU A 85 -3.16 -13.95 -1.26
CA GLU A 85 -3.72 -15.20 -1.75
C GLU A 85 -4.79 -14.83 -2.78
N VAL A 86 -4.47 -15.00 -4.06
CA VAL A 86 -5.46 -14.97 -5.12
C VAL A 86 -6.29 -16.23 -4.95
N ARG A 87 -7.42 -16.13 -4.24
CA ARG A 87 -8.43 -17.19 -4.30
C ARG A 87 -8.94 -17.21 -5.74
N SER A 88 -8.62 -18.29 -6.45
CA SER A 88 -9.23 -18.63 -7.73
C SER A 88 -10.74 -18.53 -7.57
N ALA A 89 -11.38 -17.59 -8.28
CA ALA A 89 -12.82 -17.66 -8.47
C ALA A 89 -13.07 -18.88 -9.35
N ALA A 90 -13.62 -19.93 -8.74
CA ALA A 90 -14.25 -21.04 -9.46
C ALA A 90 -15.52 -20.55 -10.15
#